data_AF-A0A2J6J595-F1
#
_entry.id   AF-A0A2J6J595-F1
#
_cell.length_a   1.000
_cell.length_b   1.000
_cell.length_c   1.000
_cell.angle_alpha   90.00
_cell.angle_beta   90.00
_cell.angle_gamma   90.00
#
_symmetry.space_group_name_H-M   'P 1'
#
loop_
_entity.id
_entity.type
_entity.pdbx_description
1 polymer ?
#
loop_
_entity_poly.entity_id
_entity_poly.type
_entity_poly.pdbx_seq_one_letter_code
_entity_poly.pdbx_strand_id
1 'polypeptide(L)'
;MSVLFPEALAIADEVRSWPDSEQQKLTERLDELWRAVRGLTDDERISLSRPCAFLDDAGCCRIYPVRPILCRSVTSTSAEACRAALVEPLFEEKPQVQMNLAQKELFEAVYLGVGDGLERAGIDGRGAKLTGFVRYLLREPVAAHRLLRGEKIDWHEFA
;
A
#
# COMPACT_ATOMS: atom_id res chain seq x y z
N MET A 1 -0.88 0.08 4.16
CA MET A 1 -2.10 0.37 3.35
C MET A 1 -2.50 -0.89 2.59
N SER A 2 -3.80 -1.12 2.40
CA SER A 2 -4.32 -2.19 1.55
C SER A 2 -4.35 -1.75 0.08
N VAL A 3 -4.16 -2.68 -0.84
CA VAL A 3 -4.26 -2.49 -2.31
C VAL A 3 -4.95 -3.67 -2.94
N LEU A 4 -5.68 -3.43 -4.04
CA LEU A 4 -6.26 -4.47 -4.88
C LEU A 4 -5.24 -4.96 -5.91
N PHE A 5 -5.51 -6.12 -6.50
CA PHE A 5 -4.63 -6.72 -7.52
C PHE A 5 -4.29 -5.78 -8.69
N PRO A 6 -5.25 -5.07 -9.33
CA PRO A 6 -4.91 -4.15 -10.42
C PRO A 6 -3.99 -3.00 -10.00
N GLU A 7 -4.13 -2.51 -8.77
CA GLU A 7 -3.26 -1.46 -8.23
C GLU A 7 -1.84 -2.00 -8.01
N ALA A 8 -1.72 -3.19 -7.41
CA ALA A 8 -0.42 -3.83 -7.19
C ALA A 8 0.29 -4.14 -8.52
N LEU A 9 -0.47 -4.58 -9.54
CA LEU A 9 0.05 -4.83 -10.88
C LEU A 9 0.54 -3.54 -11.54
N ALA A 10 -0.27 -2.47 -11.52
CA ALA A 10 0.13 -1.18 -12.07
C ALA A 10 1.40 -0.61 -11.40
N ILE A 11 1.55 -0.81 -10.09
CA ILE A 11 2.75 -0.41 -9.36
C ILE A 11 3.95 -1.28 -9.76
N ALA A 12 3.78 -2.59 -9.90
CA ALA A 12 4.85 -3.47 -10.34
C ALA A 12 5.32 -3.11 -11.77
N ASP A 13 4.40 -2.80 -12.67
CA ASP A 13 4.72 -2.35 -14.04
C ASP A 13 5.42 -0.99 -14.06
N GLU A 14 4.96 -0.03 -13.25
CA GLU A 14 5.63 1.26 -13.07
C GLU A 14 7.09 1.06 -12.61
N VAL A 15 7.30 0.22 -11.59
CA VAL A 15 8.65 -0.07 -11.07
C VAL A 15 9.53 -0.74 -12.12
N ARG A 16 8.99 -1.68 -12.91
CA ARG A 16 9.75 -2.34 -14.00
C ARG A 16 10.21 -1.38 -15.09
N SER A 17 9.61 -0.20 -15.20
CA SER A 17 10.04 0.85 -16.14
C SER A 17 11.23 1.68 -15.63
N TRP A 18 11.57 1.56 -14.34
CA TRP A 18 12.67 2.29 -13.73
C TRP A 18 14.03 1.68 -14.11
N PRO A 19 15.15 2.40 -13.93
CA PRO A 19 16.48 1.81 -14.08
C PRO A 19 16.69 0.61 -13.15
N ASP A 20 17.39 -0.43 -13.61
CA ASP A 20 17.63 -1.68 -12.86
C ASP A 20 18.20 -1.43 -11.45
N SER A 21 19.11 -0.47 -11.31
CA SER A 21 19.70 -0.10 -10.02
C SER A 21 18.66 0.45 -9.02
N GLU A 22 17.65 1.15 -9.51
CA GLU A 22 16.57 1.69 -8.70
C GLU A 22 15.52 0.62 -8.38
N GLN A 23 15.27 -0.31 -9.30
CA GLN A 23 14.44 -1.48 -9.03
C GLN A 23 15.05 -2.36 -7.93
N GLN A 24 16.36 -2.61 -7.99
CA GLN A 24 17.09 -3.39 -7.00
C GLN A 24 17.02 -2.73 -5.62
N LYS A 25 17.31 -1.42 -5.52
CA LYS A 25 17.18 -0.67 -4.26
C LYS A 25 15.76 -0.73 -3.69
N LEU A 26 14.74 -0.57 -4.52
CA LEU A 26 13.36 -0.67 -4.05
C LEU A 26 13.03 -2.08 -3.56
N THR A 27 13.49 -3.11 -4.28
CA THR A 27 13.25 -4.51 -3.90
C THR A 27 13.88 -4.82 -2.53
N GLU A 28 15.10 -4.34 -2.28
CA GLU A 28 15.76 -4.45 -0.97
C GLU A 28 14.97 -3.73 0.14
N ARG A 29 14.51 -2.49 -0.12
CA ARG A 29 13.68 -1.74 0.83
C ARG A 29 12.34 -2.42 1.11
N LEU A 30 11.71 -3.01 0.10
CA LEU A 30 10.48 -3.78 0.25
C LEU A 30 10.71 -5.05 1.08
N ASP A 31 11.82 -5.74 0.84
CA ASP A 31 12.24 -6.92 1.59
C ASP A 31 12.49 -6.60 3.07
N GLU A 32 13.23 -5.54 3.36
CA GLU A 32 13.48 -5.06 4.72
C GLU A 32 12.19 -4.65 5.42
N LEU A 33 11.35 -3.83 4.76
CA LEU A 33 10.09 -3.38 5.33
C LEU A 33 9.15 -4.56 5.58
N TRP A 34 9.03 -5.50 4.64
CA TRP A 34 8.21 -6.69 4.80
C TRP A 34 8.68 -7.54 5.98
N ARG A 35 9.98 -7.80 6.12
CA ARG A 35 10.52 -8.53 7.30
C ARG A 35 10.21 -7.83 8.62
N ALA A 36 10.22 -6.50 8.64
CA ALA A 36 9.98 -5.71 9.84
C ALA A 36 8.50 -5.66 10.25
N VAL A 37 7.57 -5.78 9.30
CA VAL A 37 6.13 -5.54 9.54
C VAL A 37 5.24 -6.77 9.33
N ARG A 38 5.79 -7.87 8.80
CA ARG A 38 5.05 -9.13 8.64
C ARG A 38 4.58 -9.65 9.99
N GLY A 39 3.32 -10.08 10.04
CA GLY A 39 2.66 -10.51 11.26
C GLY A 39 2.29 -9.41 12.26
N LEU A 40 2.62 -8.14 12.02
CA LEU A 40 2.16 -7.03 12.86
C LEU A 40 0.73 -6.63 12.52
N THR A 41 -0.02 -6.26 13.56
CA THR A 41 -1.29 -5.55 13.43
C THR A 41 -1.07 -4.14 12.86
N ASP A 42 -2.14 -3.48 12.43
CA ASP A 42 -2.01 -2.11 11.92
C ASP A 42 -1.56 -1.12 12.98
N ASP A 43 -1.95 -1.30 14.24
CA ASP A 43 -1.51 -0.46 15.37
C ASP A 43 -0.01 -0.65 15.66
N GLU A 44 0.46 -1.89 15.78
CA GLU A 44 1.89 -2.19 15.96
C GLU A 44 2.73 -1.64 14.80
N ARG A 45 2.23 -1.75 13.56
CA ARG A 45 2.89 -1.22 12.38
C ARG A 45 2.97 0.31 12.40
N ILE A 46 1.94 0.99 12.90
CA ILE A 46 1.94 2.45 13.07
C ILE A 46 2.97 2.84 14.14
N SER A 47 2.99 2.15 15.29
CA SER A 47 3.95 2.44 16.37
C SER A 47 5.40 2.20 15.96
N LEU A 48 5.68 1.24 15.07
CA LEU A 48 7.02 1.00 14.51
C LEU A 48 7.55 2.20 13.68
N SER A 49 6.67 3.09 13.21
CA SER A 49 7.03 4.34 12.51
C SER A 49 7.98 4.16 11.31
N ARG A 50 7.93 3.00 10.63
CA ARG A 50 8.73 2.75 9.43
C ARG A 50 8.13 3.49 8.22
N PRO A 51 8.92 4.26 7.47
CA PRO A 51 8.44 4.91 6.27
C PRO A 51 8.07 3.88 5.20
N CYS A 52 7.16 4.28 4.30
CA CYS A 52 6.82 3.48 3.14
C CYS A 52 8.04 3.29 2.22
N ALA A 53 8.25 2.06 1.72
CA ALA A 53 9.39 1.72 0.86
C ALA A 53 9.44 2.53 -0.45
N PHE A 54 8.31 3.08 -0.88
CA PHE A 54 8.19 3.89 -2.10
C PHE A 54 8.46 5.38 -1.90
N LEU A 55 8.83 5.82 -0.70
CA LEU A 55 9.25 7.21 -0.47
C LEU A 55 10.70 7.41 -0.91
N ASP A 56 11.02 8.52 -1.56
CA ASP A 56 12.42 8.93 -1.74
C ASP A 56 12.98 9.55 -0.45
N ASP A 57 14.25 9.97 -0.50
CA ASP A 57 14.96 10.55 0.64
C ASP A 57 14.38 11.92 1.07
N ALA A 58 13.64 12.59 0.17
CA ALA A 58 12.91 13.83 0.47
C ALA A 58 11.51 13.55 1.06
N GLY A 59 11.09 12.28 1.15
CA GLY A 59 9.78 11.88 1.63
C GLY A 59 8.66 11.96 0.59
N CYS A 60 9.01 12.12 -0.69
CA CYS A 60 8.05 12.14 -1.80
C CYS A 60 7.76 10.72 -2.30
N CYS A 61 6.52 10.47 -2.71
CA CYS A 61 6.12 9.16 -3.21
C CYS A 61 6.60 8.95 -4.65
N ARG A 62 7.51 8.00 -4.86
CA ARG A 62 8.08 7.70 -6.18
C ARG A 62 7.09 7.06 -7.15
N ILE A 63 6.04 6.42 -6.65
CA ILE A 63 4.95 5.83 -7.44
C ILE A 63 3.72 6.75 -7.50
N TYR A 64 3.90 8.07 -7.37
CA TYR A 64 2.78 9.02 -7.31
C TYR A 64 1.75 8.88 -8.45
N PRO A 65 2.16 8.65 -9.73
CA PRO A 65 1.19 8.46 -10.83
C PRO A 65 0.26 7.27 -10.62
N VAL A 66 0.78 6.16 -10.07
CA VAL A 66 0.05 4.92 -9.78
C VAL A 66 -0.23 4.72 -8.29
N ARG A 67 -0.24 5.81 -7.50
CA ARG A 67 -0.49 5.76 -6.05
C ARG A 67 -1.84 5.10 -5.78
N PRO A 68 -1.92 4.12 -4.83
CA PRO A 68 -3.16 3.41 -4.55
C PRO A 68 -4.34 4.31 -4.17
N ILE A 69 -5.55 3.85 -4.47
CA ILE A 69 -6.85 4.46 -4.14
C ILE A 69 -6.90 4.83 -2.65
N LEU A 70 -6.62 3.88 -1.75
CA LEU A 70 -6.61 4.16 -0.31
C LEU A 70 -5.45 5.07 0.13
N CYS A 71 -4.35 5.09 -0.60
CA CYS A 71 -3.29 6.08 -0.35
C CYS A 71 -3.72 7.49 -0.78
N ARG A 72 -4.66 7.64 -1.73
CA ARG A 72 -5.22 8.92 -2.18
C ARG A 72 -6.40 9.40 -1.31
N SER A 73 -7.04 8.50 -0.57
CA SER A 73 -8.14 8.86 0.34
C SER A 73 -7.68 9.68 1.55
N VAL A 74 -6.43 9.47 1.98
CA VAL A 74 -5.87 10.11 3.19
C VAL A 74 -5.17 11.42 2.84
N THR A 75 -5.64 12.51 3.44
CA THR A 75 -5.08 13.87 3.32
C THR A 75 -4.89 14.50 4.70
N SER A 76 -4.01 15.49 4.80
CA SER A 76 -3.88 16.34 6.00
C SER A 76 -3.64 17.78 5.56
N THR A 77 -4.24 18.73 6.26
CA THR A 77 -3.98 20.17 6.10
C THR A 77 -2.82 20.66 6.96
N SER A 78 -2.36 19.86 7.93
CA SER A 78 -1.26 20.21 8.84
C SER A 78 -0.27 19.06 8.98
N ALA A 79 0.98 19.31 8.57
CA ALA A 79 2.07 18.36 8.74
C ALA A 79 2.41 18.15 10.22
N GLU A 80 2.25 19.18 11.05
CA GLU A 80 2.47 19.10 12.49
C GLU A 80 1.43 18.23 13.18
N ALA A 81 0.14 18.46 12.92
CA ALA A 81 -0.94 17.62 13.49
C ALA A 81 -0.81 16.15 13.04
N CYS A 82 -0.44 15.93 11.77
CA CYS A 82 -0.18 14.59 11.24
C CYS A 82 0.97 13.89 11.99
N ARG A 83 2.08 14.59 12.24
CA ARG A 83 3.20 14.03 13.02
C ARG A 83 2.81 13.78 14.47
N ALA A 84 2.09 14.71 15.10
CA ALA A 84 1.66 14.58 16.49
C ALA A 84 0.72 13.37 16.69
N ALA A 85 -0.15 13.09 15.71
CA ALA A 85 -1.07 11.95 15.77
C ALA A 85 -0.39 10.57 15.67
N LEU A 86 0.87 10.52 15.22
CA LEU A 86 1.67 9.30 15.12
C LEU A 86 2.46 9.00 16.41
N VAL A 87 2.59 9.97 17.31
CA VAL A 87 3.24 9.77 18.61
C VAL A 87 2.20 9.19 19.58
N GLU A 88 2.53 8.10 20.27
CA GLU A 88 1.68 7.59 21.36
C GLU A 88 1.71 8.58 22.53
N PRO A 89 0.59 9.23 22.88
CA PRO A 89 0.56 10.06 24.07
C PRO A 89 0.44 9.15 25.29
N LEU A 90 1.39 9.27 26.23
CA LEU A 90 1.37 8.50 27.48
C LEU A 90 0.15 8.81 28.37
N PHE A 91 -0.47 10.00 28.22
CA PHE A 91 -1.54 10.49 29.10
C PHE A 91 -2.58 11.42 28.42
N GLU A 92 -2.51 11.65 27.10
CA GLU A 92 -3.36 12.64 26.40
C GLU A 92 -4.18 12.02 25.26
N GLU A 93 -5.27 12.67 24.89
CA GLU A 93 -6.03 12.29 23.70
C GLU A 93 -5.19 12.48 22.43
N LYS A 94 -5.23 11.51 21.51
CA LYS A 94 -4.52 11.63 20.24
C LYS A 94 -5.05 12.85 19.47
N PRO A 95 -4.17 13.79 19.04
CA PRO A 95 -4.62 14.95 18.29
C PRO A 95 -5.30 14.51 16.99
N GLN A 96 -6.46 15.10 16.71
CA GLN A 96 -7.21 14.78 15.51
C GLN A 96 -6.54 15.41 14.28
N VAL A 97 -6.28 14.58 13.27
CA VAL A 97 -5.80 15.05 11.96
C VAL A 97 -7.00 15.48 11.15
N GLN A 98 -7.04 16.76 10.77
CA GLN A 98 -8.08 17.25 9.86
C GLN A 98 -7.89 16.65 8.46
N MET A 99 -8.93 15.97 7.98
CA MET A 99 -8.97 15.31 6.68
C MET A 99 -10.17 15.79 5.87
N ASN A 100 -10.06 15.77 4.54
CA ASN A 100 -11.24 15.89 3.69
C ASN A 100 -12.05 14.57 3.72
N LEU A 101 -13.10 14.53 4.55
CA LEU A 101 -13.92 13.33 4.73
C LEU A 101 -14.67 12.92 3.47
N ALA A 102 -15.17 13.88 2.70
CA ALA A 102 -15.86 13.58 1.43
C ALA A 102 -14.92 12.87 0.43
N GLN A 103 -13.65 13.31 0.38
CA GLN A 103 -12.62 12.61 -0.40
C GLN A 103 -12.34 11.22 0.16
N LYS A 104 -12.15 11.09 1.49
CA LYS A 104 -11.89 9.79 2.11
C LYS A 104 -12.98 8.78 1.76
N GLU A 105 -14.24 9.15 1.97
CA GLU A 105 -15.41 8.31 1.72
C GLU A 105 -15.57 7.97 0.24
N LEU A 106 -15.35 8.93 -0.66
CA LEU A 106 -15.40 8.70 -2.10
C LEU A 106 -14.37 7.65 -2.53
N PHE A 107 -13.12 7.78 -2.12
CA PHE A 107 -12.07 6.83 -2.48
C PHE A 107 -12.28 5.45 -1.82
N GLU A 108 -12.83 5.40 -0.62
CA GLU A 108 -13.22 4.12 0.02
C GLU A 108 -14.36 3.43 -0.73
N ALA A 109 -15.38 4.17 -1.18
CA ALA A 109 -16.45 3.63 -2.00
C ALA A 109 -15.93 3.13 -3.36
N VAL A 110 -15.00 3.86 -3.99
CA VAL A 110 -14.33 3.40 -5.22
C VAL A 110 -13.53 2.12 -4.96
N TYR A 111 -12.77 2.04 -3.87
CA TYR A 111 -12.00 0.86 -3.51
C TYR A 111 -12.90 -0.38 -3.38
N LEU A 112 -14.00 -0.27 -2.63
CA LEU A 112 -14.96 -1.35 -2.45
C LEU A 112 -15.64 -1.73 -3.78
N GLY A 113 -16.07 -0.74 -4.56
CA GLY A 113 -16.71 -0.97 -5.86
C GLY A 113 -15.80 -1.66 -6.89
N VAL A 114 -14.51 -1.34 -6.89
CA VAL A 114 -13.52 -2.06 -7.73
C VAL A 114 -13.35 -3.49 -7.23
N GLY A 115 -13.25 -3.71 -5.92
CA GLY A 115 -13.20 -5.06 -5.32
C GLY A 115 -14.40 -5.91 -5.73
N ASP A 116 -15.62 -5.39 -5.59
CA ASP A 116 -16.86 -6.06 -6.01
C ASP A 116 -16.88 -6.34 -7.52
N GLY A 117 -16.38 -5.41 -8.33
CA GLY A 117 -16.25 -5.58 -9.78
C GLY A 117 -15.30 -6.72 -10.17
N LEU A 118 -14.19 -6.86 -9.45
CA LEU A 118 -13.22 -7.96 -9.65
C LEU A 118 -13.86 -9.31 -9.34
N GLU A 119 -14.55 -9.44 -8.21
CA GLU A 119 -15.24 -10.68 -7.83
C GLU A 119 -16.28 -11.10 -8.86
N ARG A 120 -17.06 -10.14 -9.39
CA ARG A 120 -18.03 -10.39 -10.48
C ARG A 120 -17.37 -10.84 -11.78
N ALA A 121 -16.11 -10.44 -12.01
CA ALA A 121 -15.31 -10.86 -13.14
C ALA A 121 -14.54 -12.18 -12.90
N GLY A 122 -14.70 -12.81 -11.73
CA GLY A 122 -13.99 -14.03 -11.36
C GLY A 122 -12.52 -13.82 -10.99
N ILE A 123 -12.13 -12.58 -10.65
CA ILE A 123 -10.81 -12.20 -10.15
C ILE A 123 -10.94 -11.94 -8.65
N ASP A 124 -9.94 -12.33 -7.86
CA ASP A 124 -9.94 -12.07 -6.41
C ASP A 124 -9.99 -10.56 -6.13
N GLY A 125 -11.07 -10.12 -5.48
CA GLY A 125 -11.34 -8.72 -5.15
C GLY A 125 -10.86 -8.33 -3.75
N ARG A 126 -10.22 -9.25 -3.01
CA ARG A 126 -9.67 -8.94 -1.69
C ARG A 126 -8.44 -8.05 -1.80
N GLY A 127 -8.28 -7.21 -0.77
CA GLY A 127 -7.10 -6.35 -0.63
C GLY A 127 -5.95 -7.04 0.11
N ALA A 128 -4.71 -6.76 -0.31
CA ALA A 128 -3.50 -7.18 0.39
C ALA A 128 -2.67 -5.97 0.85
N LYS A 129 -1.75 -6.17 1.80
CA LYS A 129 -0.82 -5.11 2.20
C LYS A 129 0.10 -4.74 1.02
N LEU A 130 0.15 -3.44 0.68
CA LEU A 130 0.93 -2.87 -0.42
C LEU A 130 2.34 -3.46 -0.53
N THR A 131 3.08 -3.47 0.59
CA THR A 131 4.47 -3.93 0.64
C THR A 131 4.59 -5.40 0.23
N GLY A 132 3.73 -6.28 0.77
CA GLY A 132 3.77 -7.71 0.46
C GLY A 132 3.37 -7.99 -0.99
N PHE A 133 2.29 -7.36 -1.46
CA PHE A 133 1.75 -7.65 -2.80
C PHE A 133 2.70 -7.21 -3.92
N VAL A 134 3.22 -5.98 -3.86
CA VAL A 134 4.16 -5.51 -4.89
C VAL A 134 5.45 -6.31 -4.84
N ARG A 135 5.97 -6.61 -3.65
CA ARG A 135 7.15 -7.47 -3.48
C ARG A 135 6.98 -8.84 -4.15
N TYR A 136 5.82 -9.47 -3.97
CA TYR A 136 5.49 -10.74 -4.62
C TYR A 136 5.48 -10.60 -6.14
N LEU A 137 4.76 -9.62 -6.70
CA LEU A 137 4.66 -9.43 -8.15
C LEU A 137 5.99 -9.05 -8.82
N LEU A 138 6.88 -8.36 -8.11
CA LEU A 138 8.23 -8.08 -8.59
C LEU A 138 9.11 -9.34 -8.64
N ARG A 139 8.92 -10.28 -7.71
CA ARG A 139 9.68 -11.55 -7.63
C ARG A 139 9.12 -12.63 -8.55
N GLU A 140 7.81 -12.65 -8.76
CA GLU A 140 7.11 -13.61 -9.61
C GLU A 140 6.34 -12.91 -10.74
N PRO A 141 7.01 -12.41 -11.80
CA PRO A 141 6.34 -11.69 -12.88
C PRO A 141 5.24 -12.52 -13.57
N VAL A 142 5.41 -13.84 -13.63
CA VAL A 142 4.43 -14.78 -14.20
C VAL A 142 3.16 -14.89 -13.36
N ALA A 143 3.20 -14.55 -12.07
CA ALA A 143 2.03 -14.60 -11.21
C ALA A 143 0.93 -13.65 -11.70
N ALA A 144 1.28 -12.49 -12.27
CA ALA A 144 0.30 -11.56 -12.83
C ALA A 144 -0.60 -12.22 -13.88
N HIS A 145 -0.03 -13.01 -14.79
CA HIS A 145 -0.80 -13.71 -15.82
C HIS A 145 -1.72 -14.80 -15.25
N ARG A 146 -1.28 -15.49 -14.19
CA ARG A 146 -2.11 -16.47 -13.47
C ARG A 146 -3.32 -15.81 -12.81
N LEU A 147 -3.06 -14.74 -12.06
CA LEU A 147 -4.09 -14.01 -11.31
C LEU A 147 -5.11 -13.33 -12.24
N LEU A 148 -4.68 -12.81 -13.39
CA LEU A 148 -5.58 -12.27 -14.42
C LEU A 148 -6.53 -13.32 -15.02
N ARG A 149 -6.17 -14.61 -14.97
CA ARG A 149 -7.04 -15.72 -15.42
C ARG A 149 -8.00 -16.22 -14.33
N GLY A 150 -8.02 -15.55 -13.17
CA GLY A 150 -8.86 -15.95 -12.04
C GLY A 150 -8.26 -17.06 -11.17
N GLU A 151 -6.95 -17.35 -11.29
CA GLU A 151 -6.29 -18.19 -10.31
C GLU A 151 -6.33 -17.51 -8.94
N LYS A 152 -6.66 -18.30 -7.91
CA LYS A 152 -6.77 -17.76 -6.55
C LYS A 152 -5.40 -17.37 -6.03
N ILE A 153 -5.37 -16.20 -5.39
CA ILE A 153 -4.22 -15.71 -4.66
C ILE A 153 -4.00 -16.60 -3.43
N ASP A 154 -2.77 -17.10 -3.22
CA ASP A 154 -2.38 -17.69 -1.94
C ASP A 154 -2.00 -16.59 -0.95
N TRP A 155 -2.90 -16.30 -0.02
CA TRP A 155 -2.76 -15.18 0.90
C TRP A 155 -1.60 -15.32 1.89
N HIS A 156 -1.05 -16.52 2.04
CA HIS A 156 0.15 -16.75 2.84
C HIS A 156 1.42 -16.16 2.20
N GLU A 157 1.42 -15.94 0.89
CA GLU A 157 2.57 -15.36 0.17
C GLU A 157 2.80 -13.87 0.50
N PHE A 158 1.79 -13.20 1.08
CA PHE A 158 1.83 -11.77 1.40
C PHE A 158 1.98 -11.46 2.90
N ALA A 159 1.86 -12.49 3.76
CA ALA A 159 1.76 -12.38 5.22
C ALA A 159 3.11 -12.19 5.96
#